data_AF-A0A3M1RWH9-F1
#
_entry.id   AF-A0A3M1RWH9-F1
#
_cell.length_a   1.000
_cell.length_b   1.000
_cell.length_c   1.000
_cell.angle_alpha   90.00
_cell.angle_beta   90.00
_cell.angle_gamma   90.00
#
_symmetry.space_group_name_H-M   'P 1'
#
loop_
_entity.id
_entity.type
_entity.pdbx_description
1 polymer ?
#
loop_
_entity_poly.entity_id
_entity_poly.type
_entity_poly.pdbx_seq_one_letter_code
_entity_poly.pdbx_strand_id
1 'polypeptide(L)'
;MNGICPICKSQDASVNDIGNNYEVKCNICGDYQISRTAAHINLSKYAPPWQISAVTRIRHENGEVANLSTSNIRSLVDSIAIPSDPFEYIDKLIEYVFQKTSKVANTIQLRTSFDYPVICAENSKQFNYILEKALALGYLEKTQSNNFRLSLDGWKRIKELTKVRKDSKQAFVAMWFNQSMDKAWEHGIKPALKETGYKPIRIDLLEHNEKICDRIIAEIRKSGLLVADFTGHRGGVYFEAGFALGLGIPVIWTCKEDDKDNLHFDTRQYNHVIWKNALDLKQKLINRILASNLAPKN
;
A
#
# COMPACT_ATOMS: atom_id res chain seq x y z
N MET A 1 15.42 23.39 -15.98
CA MET A 1 14.81 23.64 -14.66
C MET A 1 15.95 23.65 -13.65
N ASN A 2 16.44 24.82 -13.27
CA ASN A 2 17.56 24.90 -12.33
C ASN A 2 17.03 24.69 -10.91
N GLY A 3 17.15 23.47 -10.39
CA GLY A 3 16.97 23.15 -8.97
C GLY A 3 15.56 23.29 -8.36
N ILE A 4 14.55 23.67 -9.14
CA ILE A 4 13.19 23.86 -8.62
C ILE A 4 12.35 22.60 -8.82
N CYS A 5 11.76 22.08 -7.74
CA CYS A 5 10.84 20.94 -7.79
C CYS A 5 9.58 21.28 -8.61
N PRO A 6 9.24 20.52 -9.68
CA PRO A 6 8.04 20.75 -10.48
C PRO A 6 6.72 20.72 -9.69
N ILE A 7 6.65 19.95 -8.60
CA ILE A 7 5.44 19.77 -7.78
C ILE A 7 5.31 20.86 -6.70
N CYS A 8 6.21 20.86 -5.71
CA CYS A 8 6.11 21.73 -4.53
C CYS A 8 6.81 23.09 -4.69
N LYS A 9 7.50 23.31 -5.81
CA LYS A 9 8.25 24.55 -6.12
C LYS A 9 9.39 24.88 -5.15
N SER A 10 9.81 23.95 -4.30
CA SER A 10 11.03 24.10 -3.49
C SER A 10 12.25 24.33 -4.38
N GLN A 11 13.11 25.26 -3.99
CA GLN A 11 14.37 25.60 -4.68
C GLN A 11 15.53 24.65 -4.34
N ASP A 12 15.34 23.79 -3.34
CA ASP A 12 16.36 22.84 -2.86
C ASP A 12 16.20 21.45 -3.49
N ALA A 13 15.70 21.37 -4.72
CA ALA A 13 15.56 20.10 -5.43
C ALA A 13 16.71 19.90 -6.43
N SER A 14 17.04 18.65 -6.75
CA SER A 14 17.87 18.34 -7.92
C SER A 14 16.97 17.83 -9.03
N VAL A 15 17.11 18.37 -10.25
CA VAL A 15 16.34 17.95 -11.42
C VAL A 15 17.32 17.56 -12.52
N ASN A 16 17.41 16.26 -12.82
CA ASN A 16 18.33 15.69 -13.81
C ASN A 16 17.55 15.22 -15.03
N ASP A 17 18.01 15.58 -16.23
CA ASP A 17 17.44 15.12 -17.49
C ASP A 17 17.93 13.71 -17.80
N ILE A 18 17.01 12.75 -17.97
CA ILE A 18 17.31 11.35 -18.29
C ILE A 18 16.69 10.95 -19.64
N GLY A 19 16.48 11.92 -20.53
CA GLY A 19 15.91 11.71 -21.86
C GLY A 19 14.41 12.02 -21.89
N ASN A 20 13.56 10.99 -21.80
CA ASN A 20 12.10 11.17 -21.88
C ASN A 20 11.47 11.75 -20.60
N ASN A 21 12.17 11.62 -19.47
CA ASN A 21 11.75 12.08 -18.16
C ASN A 21 12.82 12.95 -17.52
N TYR A 22 12.43 13.65 -16.45
CA TYR A 22 13.32 14.20 -15.45
C TYR A 22 13.30 13.32 -14.21
N GLU A 23 14.47 13.03 -13.66
CA GLU A 23 14.61 12.52 -12.30
C GLU A 23 14.68 13.70 -11.33
N VAL A 24 13.83 13.69 -10.30
CA VAL A 24 13.74 14.77 -9.30
C VAL A 24 14.02 14.19 -7.92
N LYS A 25 14.94 14.82 -7.18
CA LYS A 25 15.15 14.56 -5.75
C LYS A 25 14.76 15.80 -4.96
N CYS A 26 13.85 15.64 -4.01
CA CYS A 26 13.28 16.76 -3.28
C CYS A 26 13.04 16.40 -1.82
N ASN A 27 13.49 17.25 -0.89
CA ASN A 27 13.28 17.06 0.55
C ASN A 27 11.81 17.04 0.99
N ILE A 28 10.90 17.56 0.16
CA ILE A 28 9.44 17.58 0.41
C ILE A 28 8.76 16.42 -0.30
N CYS A 29 8.88 16.36 -1.64
CA CYS A 29 8.17 15.38 -2.47
C CYS A 29 8.82 13.99 -2.49
N GLY A 30 10.01 13.80 -1.93
CA GLY A 30 10.81 12.59 -2.10
C GLY A 30 11.41 12.51 -3.50
N ASP A 31 11.92 11.32 -3.83
CA ASP A 31 12.48 11.02 -5.15
C ASP A 31 11.41 10.50 -6.10
N TYR A 32 11.34 11.06 -7.30
CA TYR A 32 10.38 10.69 -8.33
C TYR A 32 10.90 11.00 -9.72
N GLN A 33 10.23 10.46 -10.75
CA GLN A 33 10.42 10.87 -12.13
C GLN A 33 9.18 11.55 -12.66
N ILE A 34 9.36 12.47 -13.61
CA ILE A 34 8.27 13.20 -14.25
C ILE A 34 8.56 13.37 -15.73
N SER A 35 7.56 13.12 -16.59
CA SER A 35 7.74 13.30 -18.04
C SER A 35 8.03 14.76 -18.38
N ARG A 36 8.77 15.00 -19.47
CA ARG A 36 9.12 16.37 -19.90
C ARG A 36 7.89 17.25 -20.02
N THR A 37 6.81 16.72 -20.60
CA THR A 37 5.54 17.42 -20.76
C THR A 37 4.92 17.76 -19.40
N ALA A 38 4.82 16.78 -18.50
CA ALA A 38 4.23 17.00 -17.17
C ALA A 38 5.03 18.02 -16.34
N ALA A 39 6.35 18.07 -16.48
CA ALA A 39 7.19 19.00 -15.74
C ALA A 39 6.96 20.48 -16.11
N HIS A 40 6.56 20.77 -17.35
CA HIS A 40 6.42 22.14 -17.87
C HIS A 40 4.99 22.68 -17.89
N ILE A 41 4.01 21.88 -17.47
CA ILE A 41 2.61 22.31 -17.41
C ILE A 41 2.18 22.65 -15.98
N ASN A 42 1.03 23.31 -15.87
CA ASN A 42 0.40 23.49 -14.56
C ASN A 42 -0.23 22.17 -14.08
N LEU A 43 0.47 21.47 -13.19
CA LEU A 43 0.04 20.22 -12.56
C LEU A 43 -1.28 20.36 -11.77
N SER A 44 -1.63 21.58 -11.32
CA SER A 44 -2.88 21.83 -10.59
C SER A 44 -4.14 21.55 -11.42
N LYS A 45 -4.00 21.41 -12.75
CA LYS A 45 -5.08 20.98 -13.65
C LYS A 45 -5.52 19.53 -13.43
N TYR A 46 -4.66 18.69 -12.83
CA TYR A 46 -4.92 17.26 -12.66
C TYR A 46 -5.19 16.91 -11.19
N ALA A 47 -4.47 17.55 -10.26
CA ALA A 47 -4.70 17.43 -8.82
C ALA A 47 -4.03 18.60 -8.07
N PRO A 48 -4.52 18.96 -6.86
CA PRO A 48 -3.82 19.89 -5.97
C PRO A 48 -2.34 19.52 -5.76
N PRO A 49 -1.38 20.47 -5.86
CA PRO A 49 0.05 20.17 -5.75
C PRO A 49 0.45 19.44 -4.46
N TRP A 50 -0.21 19.73 -3.34
CA TRP A 50 0.05 19.04 -2.07
C TRP A 50 -0.34 17.55 -2.11
N GLN A 51 -1.39 17.18 -2.84
CA GLN A 51 -1.79 15.77 -3.03
C GLN A 51 -0.78 15.04 -3.91
N ILE A 52 -0.29 15.71 -4.96
CA ILE A 52 0.77 15.15 -5.81
C ILE A 52 2.06 14.96 -4.99
N SER A 53 2.40 15.94 -4.14
CA SER A 53 3.54 15.86 -3.22
C SER A 53 3.38 14.70 -2.23
N ALA A 54 2.17 14.49 -1.70
CA ALA A 54 1.87 13.39 -0.79
C ALA A 54 2.06 12.03 -1.46
N VAL A 55 1.50 11.80 -2.66
CA VAL A 55 1.64 10.50 -3.34
C VAL A 55 3.09 10.19 -3.69
N THR A 56 3.86 11.17 -4.20
CA THR A 56 5.29 10.92 -4.50
C THR A 56 6.08 10.67 -3.24
N ARG A 57 5.82 11.45 -2.18
CA ARG A 57 6.55 11.29 -0.91
C ARG A 57 6.26 9.94 -0.27
N ILE A 58 5.00 9.52 -0.23
CA ILE A 58 4.60 8.21 0.32
C ILE A 58 5.27 7.06 -0.44
N ARG A 59 5.34 7.13 -1.78
CA ARG A 59 6.03 6.11 -2.59
C ARG A 59 7.51 6.05 -2.28
N HIS A 60 8.17 7.22 -2.24
CA HIS A 60 9.58 7.32 -1.86
C HIS A 60 9.85 6.68 -0.50
N GLU A 61 9.01 6.96 0.50
CA GLU A 61 9.15 6.39 1.85
C GLU A 61 8.98 4.86 1.87
N ASN A 62 8.26 4.28 0.90
CA ASN A 62 8.11 2.84 0.69
C ASN A 62 9.22 2.24 -0.20
N GLY A 63 10.21 3.03 -0.63
CA GLY A 63 11.26 2.58 -1.54
C GLY A 63 10.84 2.48 -3.01
N GLU A 64 9.71 3.09 -3.38
CA GLU A 64 9.20 3.13 -4.75
C GLU A 64 9.54 4.46 -5.42
N VAL A 65 9.78 4.44 -6.74
CA VAL A 65 9.97 5.65 -7.55
C VAL A 65 8.67 5.96 -8.31
N ALA A 66 8.04 7.08 -7.98
CA ALA A 66 6.83 7.52 -8.67
C ALA A 66 7.16 8.05 -10.07
N ASN A 67 6.53 7.52 -11.12
CA ASN A 67 6.70 7.99 -12.50
C ASN A 67 5.49 8.81 -12.93
N LEU A 68 5.59 10.13 -12.93
CA LEU A 68 4.50 11.06 -13.25
C LEU A 68 4.43 11.38 -14.74
N SER A 69 3.23 11.31 -15.29
CA SER A 69 2.89 11.77 -16.63
C SER A 69 1.53 12.49 -16.61
N THR A 70 1.21 13.20 -17.67
CA THR A 70 -0.09 13.88 -17.80
C THR A 70 -1.28 12.90 -17.78
N SER A 71 -1.08 11.64 -18.17
CA SER A 71 -2.13 10.62 -18.21
C SER A 71 -2.40 9.94 -16.85
N ASN A 72 -1.42 9.97 -15.92
CA ASN A 72 -1.47 9.17 -14.69
C ASN A 72 -1.49 9.96 -13.38
N ILE A 73 -1.24 11.28 -13.36
CA ILE A 73 -1.24 12.08 -12.12
C ILE A 73 -2.50 11.85 -11.29
N ARG A 74 -3.67 11.86 -11.95
CA ARG A 74 -4.95 11.68 -11.24
C ARG A 74 -5.07 10.30 -10.59
N SER A 75 -4.74 9.23 -11.31
CA SER A 75 -4.80 7.88 -10.77
C SER A 75 -3.78 7.63 -9.67
N LEU A 76 -2.60 8.25 -9.77
CA LEU A 76 -1.60 8.22 -8.70
C LEU A 76 -2.18 8.85 -7.43
N VAL A 77 -2.76 10.05 -7.53
CA VAL A 77 -3.38 10.70 -6.37
C VAL A 77 -4.56 9.89 -5.81
N ASP A 78 -5.40 9.31 -6.66
CA ASP A 78 -6.53 8.48 -6.22
C ASP A 78 -6.09 7.14 -5.58
N SER A 79 -4.82 6.73 -5.74
CA SER A 79 -4.27 5.51 -5.13
C SER A 79 -3.97 5.64 -3.62
N ILE A 80 -3.91 6.87 -3.10
CA ILE A 80 -3.67 7.13 -1.68
C ILE A 80 -4.96 7.53 -0.97
N ALA A 81 -5.19 6.98 0.22
CA ALA A 81 -6.25 7.44 1.10
C ALA A 81 -5.82 8.78 1.75
N ILE A 82 -6.53 9.85 1.40
CA ILE A 82 -6.39 11.16 2.01
C ILE A 82 -7.23 11.17 3.30
N PRO A 83 -6.64 11.52 4.46
CA PRO A 83 -7.39 11.61 5.70
C PRO A 83 -8.52 12.62 5.62
N SER A 84 -9.68 12.25 6.15
CA SER A 84 -10.90 13.06 6.18
C SER A 84 -11.11 13.76 7.53
N ASP A 85 -10.45 13.29 8.59
CA ASP A 85 -10.54 13.86 9.93
C ASP A 85 -9.18 13.90 10.66
N PRO A 86 -9.05 14.68 11.76
CA PRO A 86 -7.79 14.84 12.47
C PRO A 86 -7.21 13.55 13.07
N PHE A 87 -8.03 12.57 13.46
CA PHE A 87 -7.55 11.31 14.03
C PHE A 87 -6.90 10.44 12.95
N GLU A 88 -7.46 10.40 11.74
CA GLU A 88 -6.83 9.72 10.61
C GLU A 88 -5.46 10.32 10.25
N TYR A 89 -5.31 11.64 10.37
CA TYR A 89 -4.00 12.30 10.22
C TYR A 89 -3.02 11.90 11.33
N ILE A 90 -3.48 11.81 12.59
CA ILE A 90 -2.66 11.33 13.72
C ILE A 90 -2.25 9.88 13.49
N ASP A 91 -3.17 9.02 13.05
CA ASP A 91 -2.91 7.61 12.75
C ASP A 91 -1.81 7.48 11.68
N LYS A 92 -1.87 8.26 10.59
CA LYS A 92 -0.78 8.31 9.60
C LYS A 92 0.55 8.78 10.19
N LEU A 93 0.53 9.79 11.06
CA LEU A 93 1.75 10.31 11.69
C LEU A 93 2.43 9.25 12.56
N ILE A 94 1.66 8.56 13.41
CA ILE A 94 2.21 7.52 14.28
C ILE A 94 2.65 6.29 13.47
N GLU A 95 1.97 5.95 12.37
CA GLU A 95 2.40 4.90 11.44
C GLU A 95 3.74 5.25 10.80
N TYR A 96 3.92 6.50 10.37
CA TYR A 96 5.19 6.98 9.84
C TYR A 96 6.32 6.88 10.88
N VAL A 97 6.07 7.33 12.12
CA VAL A 97 7.04 7.25 13.22
C VAL A 97 7.38 5.78 13.53
N PHE A 98 6.37 4.91 13.58
CA PHE A 98 6.53 3.47 13.81
C PHE A 98 7.48 2.84 12.80
N GLN A 99 7.23 3.08 11.51
CA GLN A 99 8.02 2.54 10.40
C GLN A 99 9.49 2.97 10.47
N LYS A 100 9.76 4.21 10.90
CA LYS A 100 11.13 4.76 10.98
C LYS A 100 11.89 4.37 12.25
N THR A 101 11.18 4.12 13.35
CA THR A 101 11.82 3.81 14.65
C THR A 101 12.14 2.33 14.81
N SER A 102 11.31 1.38 14.33
CA SER A 102 11.44 -0.09 14.40
C SER A 102 11.76 -0.76 15.76
N LYS A 103 12.32 -0.04 16.74
CA LYS A 103 12.62 -0.46 18.12
C LYS A 103 12.05 0.56 19.11
N VAL A 104 11.60 0.08 20.26
CA VAL A 104 10.85 0.87 21.27
C VAL A 104 11.56 2.16 21.72
N ALA A 105 12.89 2.14 21.85
CA ALA A 105 13.67 3.29 22.34
C ALA A 105 14.19 4.21 21.22
N ASN A 106 14.05 3.82 19.95
CA ASN A 106 14.56 4.62 18.85
C ASN A 106 13.73 5.89 18.66
N THR A 107 14.37 6.93 18.14
CA THR A 107 13.75 8.24 17.93
C THR A 107 13.98 8.70 16.50
N ILE A 108 13.13 9.61 16.03
CA ILE A 108 13.25 10.24 14.72
C ILE A 108 13.19 11.75 14.84
N GLN A 109 13.78 12.44 13.87
CA GLN A 109 13.58 13.87 13.71
C GLN A 109 12.42 14.11 12.75
N LEU A 110 11.47 14.95 13.16
CA LEU A 110 10.37 15.41 12.30
C LEU A 110 10.60 16.88 11.95
N ARG A 111 10.74 17.17 10.65
CA ARG A 111 10.94 18.53 10.13
C ARG A 111 9.63 19.01 9.53
N THR A 112 8.91 19.85 10.27
CA THR A 112 7.57 20.35 9.90
C THR A 112 7.55 21.04 8.53
N SER A 113 8.66 21.66 8.11
CA SER A 113 8.81 22.29 6.80
C SER A 113 8.87 21.32 5.62
N PHE A 114 9.21 20.05 5.87
CA PHE A 114 9.52 19.07 4.81
C PHE A 114 8.68 17.80 4.86
N ASP A 115 8.34 17.34 6.07
CA ASP A 115 7.73 16.01 6.25
C ASP A 115 6.20 16.05 6.20
N TYR A 116 5.57 17.23 6.03
CA TYR A 116 4.11 17.35 5.94
C TYR A 116 3.43 16.43 4.90
N PRO A 117 4.02 16.11 3.74
CA PRO A 117 3.36 15.24 2.76
C PRO A 117 3.24 13.77 3.22
N VAL A 118 4.03 13.29 4.19
CA VAL A 118 4.01 11.88 4.64
C VAL A 118 2.66 11.48 5.26
N ILE A 119 1.92 12.47 5.79
CA ILE A 119 0.58 12.28 6.35
C ILE A 119 -0.53 12.84 5.45
N CYS A 120 -0.20 13.23 4.22
CA CYS A 120 -1.09 13.95 3.31
C CYS A 120 -1.56 15.30 3.86
N ALA A 121 -0.77 15.99 4.70
CA ALA A 121 -1.09 17.35 5.11
C ALA A 121 -0.88 18.31 3.93
N GLU A 122 -1.70 19.34 3.84
CA GLU A 122 -1.64 20.36 2.79
C GLU A 122 -0.38 21.24 2.93
N ASN A 123 0.06 21.49 4.16
CA ASN A 123 1.18 22.36 4.46
C ASN A 123 1.76 22.10 5.86
N SER A 124 2.86 22.79 6.17
CA SER A 124 3.57 22.71 7.45
C SER A 124 2.71 23.13 8.65
N LYS A 125 1.77 24.07 8.49
CA LYS A 125 0.88 24.52 9.57
C LYS A 125 -0.07 23.40 10.00
N GLN A 126 -0.69 22.71 9.03
CA GLN A 126 -1.55 21.56 9.32
C GLN A 126 -0.74 20.43 9.96
N PHE A 127 0.45 20.11 9.42
CA PHE A 127 1.31 19.08 10.01
C PHE A 127 1.69 19.40 11.46
N ASN A 128 2.09 20.65 11.73
CA ASN A 128 2.44 21.07 13.09
C ASN A 128 1.24 20.94 14.05
N TYR A 129 0.04 21.34 13.61
CA TYR A 129 -1.18 21.15 14.38
C TYR A 129 -1.42 19.67 14.73
N ILE A 130 -1.30 18.76 13.75
CA ILE A 130 -1.47 17.32 13.98
C ILE A 130 -0.41 16.77 14.92
N LEU A 131 0.86 17.17 14.76
CA LEU A 131 1.96 16.77 15.63
C LEU A 131 1.72 17.21 17.08
N GLU A 132 1.30 18.46 17.30
CA GLU A 132 0.94 18.98 18.63
C GLU A 132 -0.21 18.18 19.26
N LYS A 133 -1.24 17.82 18.48
CA LYS A 133 -2.34 17.00 18.98
C LYS A 133 -1.93 15.57 19.29
N ALA A 134 -1.07 14.95 18.48
CA ALA A 134 -0.54 13.62 18.75
C ALA A 134 0.29 13.58 20.04
N LEU A 135 1.05 14.64 20.34
CA LEU A 135 1.77 14.80 21.61
C LEU A 135 0.80 15.01 22.78
N ALA A 136 -0.19 15.90 22.63
CA ALA A 136 -1.14 16.22 23.68
C ALA A 136 -2.06 15.05 24.06
N LEU A 137 -2.41 14.20 23.09
CA LEU A 137 -3.16 12.96 23.30
C LEU A 137 -2.27 11.81 23.79
N GLY A 138 -0.96 12.06 23.95
CA GLY A 138 -0.03 11.08 24.48
C GLY A 138 0.28 9.93 23.53
N TYR A 139 0.09 10.06 22.22
CA TYR A 139 0.50 9.03 21.23
C TYR A 139 1.97 9.13 20.85
N LEU A 140 2.52 10.34 20.91
CA LEU A 140 3.94 10.61 20.70
C LEU A 140 4.56 11.20 21.96
N GLU A 141 5.84 10.92 22.12
CA GLU A 141 6.69 11.56 23.13
C GLU A 141 7.80 12.32 22.43
N LYS A 142 8.15 13.47 23.00
CA LYS A 142 9.28 14.28 22.57
C LYS A 142 10.44 14.09 23.55
N THR A 143 11.63 13.78 23.04
CA THR A 143 12.83 13.62 23.85
C THR A 143 13.50 14.96 24.13
N GLN A 144 14.44 14.96 25.08
CA GLN A 144 15.28 16.12 25.39
C GLN A 144 16.08 16.63 24.17
N SER A 145 16.43 15.73 23.24
CA SER A 145 17.12 16.07 22.00
C SER A 145 16.20 16.60 20.89
N ASN A 146 14.95 16.96 21.23
CA ASN A 146 13.95 17.45 20.27
C ASN A 146 13.52 16.40 19.22
N ASN A 147 13.84 15.12 19.44
CA ASN A 147 13.39 14.01 18.60
C ASN A 147 12.05 13.45 19.11
N PHE A 148 11.41 12.63 18.28
CA PHE A 148 10.10 12.06 18.54
C PHE A 148 10.15 10.53 18.52
N ARG A 149 9.28 9.91 19.31
CA ARG A 149 9.03 8.46 19.28
C ARG A 149 7.58 8.17 19.67
N LEU A 150 7.15 6.93 19.44
CA LEU A 150 5.88 6.45 19.98
C LEU A 150 5.95 6.35 21.51
N SER A 151 4.89 6.81 22.17
CA SER A 151 4.60 6.47 23.56
C SER A 151 4.01 5.06 23.66
N LEU A 152 3.78 4.55 24.89
CA LEU A 152 3.05 3.30 25.09
C LEU A 152 1.63 3.32 24.48
N ASP A 153 0.91 4.44 24.58
CA ASP A 153 -0.41 4.58 23.96
C ASP A 153 -0.33 4.67 22.43
N GLY A 154 0.75 5.25 21.89
CA GLY A 154 1.07 5.20 20.46
C GLY A 154 1.28 3.75 19.98
N TRP A 155 2.06 2.96 20.72
CA TRP A 155 2.26 1.53 20.44
C TRP A 155 0.94 0.75 20.51
N LYS A 156 0.10 1.03 21.50
CA LYS A 156 -1.23 0.42 21.63
C LYS A 156 -2.11 0.76 20.43
N ARG A 157 -2.15 2.03 20.01
CA ARG A 157 -2.92 2.48 18.84
C ARG A 157 -2.43 1.82 17.54
N ILE A 158 -1.13 1.71 17.32
CA ILE A 158 -0.57 0.98 16.17
C ILE A 158 -1.03 -0.48 16.16
N LYS A 159 -1.03 -1.14 17.32
CA LYS A 159 -1.53 -2.52 17.44
C LYS A 159 -3.02 -2.61 17.10
N GLU A 160 -3.83 -1.64 17.52
CA GLU A 160 -5.24 -1.54 17.16
C GLU A 160 -5.45 -1.32 15.66
N LEU A 161 -4.73 -0.38 15.04
CA LEU A 161 -4.79 -0.12 13.59
C LEU A 161 -4.40 -1.35 12.77
N THR A 162 -3.33 -2.02 13.18
CA THR A 162 -2.88 -3.27 12.53
C THR A 162 -3.93 -4.36 12.67
N LYS A 163 -4.62 -4.43 13.82
CA LYS A 163 -5.71 -5.37 14.06
C LYS A 163 -6.94 -5.04 13.20
N VAL A 164 -7.34 -3.76 13.11
CA VAL A 164 -8.46 -3.32 12.26
C VAL A 164 -8.21 -3.67 10.79
N ARG A 165 -6.99 -3.51 10.28
CA ARG A 165 -6.64 -3.97 8.92
C ARG A 165 -6.84 -5.47 8.76
N LYS A 166 -6.42 -6.28 9.75
CA LYS A 166 -6.69 -7.74 9.77
C LYS A 166 -8.17 -8.09 9.90
N ASP A 167 -8.95 -7.27 10.59
CA ASP A 167 -10.41 -7.44 10.75
C ASP A 167 -11.20 -6.93 9.52
N SER A 168 -10.52 -6.39 8.49
CA SER A 168 -11.17 -6.00 7.23
C SER A 168 -11.85 -7.21 6.60
N LYS A 169 -13.14 -7.04 6.28
CA LYS A 169 -13.92 -8.07 5.58
C LYS A 169 -13.56 -8.17 4.11
N GLN A 170 -12.65 -7.36 3.57
CA GLN A 170 -12.20 -7.49 2.18
C GLN A 170 -11.12 -8.58 2.06
N ALA A 171 -11.28 -9.47 1.08
CA ALA A 171 -10.25 -10.43 0.70
C ALA A 171 -9.81 -10.18 -0.75
N PHE A 172 -8.53 -9.85 -0.93
CA PHE A 172 -7.97 -9.69 -2.27
C PHE A 172 -7.65 -11.06 -2.88
N VAL A 173 -7.94 -11.23 -4.16
CA VAL A 173 -7.67 -12.47 -4.89
C VAL A 173 -6.74 -12.20 -6.06
N ALA A 174 -5.51 -12.69 -5.91
CA ALA A 174 -4.46 -12.70 -6.91
C ALA A 174 -4.53 -14.03 -7.66
N MET A 175 -4.94 -14.04 -8.93
CA MET A 175 -5.02 -15.29 -9.71
C MET A 175 -4.89 -15.02 -11.21
N TRP A 176 -4.58 -16.07 -11.97
CA TRP A 176 -4.51 -15.98 -13.43
C TRP A 176 -5.90 -15.80 -14.08
N PHE A 177 -6.03 -14.83 -14.99
CA PHE A 177 -7.27 -14.46 -15.70
C PHE A 177 -7.63 -15.33 -16.92
N ASN A 178 -6.93 -16.45 -17.14
CA ASN A 178 -7.28 -17.31 -18.26
C ASN A 178 -8.62 -18.00 -18.03
N GLN A 179 -9.42 -18.17 -19.08
CA GLN A 179 -10.74 -18.79 -19.03
C GLN A 179 -10.75 -20.18 -18.36
N SER A 180 -9.64 -20.92 -18.43
CA SER A 180 -9.47 -22.19 -17.72
C SER A 180 -9.63 -22.08 -16.20
N MET A 181 -9.42 -20.89 -15.63
CA MET A 181 -9.49 -20.60 -14.20
C MET A 181 -10.86 -20.03 -13.77
N ASP A 182 -11.78 -19.75 -14.70
CA ASP A 182 -13.08 -19.15 -14.38
C ASP A 182 -13.90 -20.00 -13.42
N LYS A 183 -13.86 -21.33 -13.59
CA LYS A 183 -14.52 -22.25 -12.66
C LYS A 183 -13.92 -22.19 -11.26
N ALA A 184 -12.60 -22.09 -11.16
CA ALA A 184 -11.89 -21.98 -9.88
C ALA A 184 -12.27 -20.69 -9.15
N TRP A 185 -12.47 -19.60 -9.89
CA TRP A 185 -12.97 -18.33 -9.36
C TRP A 185 -14.44 -18.42 -8.94
N GLU A 186 -15.35 -18.67 -9.88
CA GLU A 186 -16.80 -18.54 -9.67
C GLU A 186 -17.37 -19.62 -8.73
N HIS A 187 -16.81 -20.83 -8.75
CA HIS A 187 -17.31 -21.96 -7.96
C HIS A 187 -16.38 -22.39 -6.83
N GLY A 188 -15.15 -21.86 -6.78
CA GLY A 188 -14.14 -22.17 -5.77
C GLY A 188 -13.90 -21.01 -4.80
N ILE A 189 -13.03 -20.08 -5.20
CA ILE A 189 -12.49 -19.01 -4.35
C ILE A 189 -13.58 -18.03 -3.89
N LYS A 190 -14.36 -17.50 -4.84
CA LYS A 190 -15.40 -16.50 -4.56
C LYS A 190 -16.46 -17.00 -3.57
N PRO A 191 -17.06 -18.20 -3.72
CA PRO A 191 -18.02 -18.69 -2.74
C PRO A 191 -17.37 -19.08 -1.40
N ALA A 192 -16.15 -19.62 -1.38
CA ALA A 192 -15.43 -19.92 -0.13
C ALA A 192 -15.20 -18.67 0.73
N LEU A 193 -14.76 -17.57 0.09
CA LEU A 193 -14.55 -16.29 0.78
C LEU A 193 -15.87 -15.72 1.32
N LYS A 194 -16.94 -15.74 0.50
CA LYS A 194 -18.27 -15.28 0.97
C LYS A 194 -18.79 -16.08 2.16
N GLU A 195 -18.65 -17.40 2.11
CA GLU A 195 -19.13 -18.31 3.18
C GLU A 195 -18.36 -18.12 4.49
N THR A 196 -17.10 -17.72 4.41
CA THR A 196 -16.26 -17.41 5.59
C THR A 196 -16.39 -15.96 6.05
N GLY A 197 -17.30 -15.16 5.47
CA GLY A 197 -17.59 -13.78 5.90
C GLY A 197 -16.78 -12.70 5.19
N TYR A 198 -15.95 -13.07 4.21
CA TYR A 198 -15.19 -12.13 3.38
C TYR A 198 -15.97 -11.63 2.16
N LYS A 199 -15.61 -10.43 1.70
CA LYS A 199 -16.00 -9.81 0.44
C LYS A 199 -14.84 -9.97 -0.54
N PRO A 200 -14.92 -10.91 -1.50
CA PRO A 200 -13.83 -11.15 -2.44
C PRO A 200 -13.72 -10.01 -3.45
N ILE A 201 -12.49 -9.53 -3.68
CA ILE A 201 -12.13 -8.57 -4.72
C ILE A 201 -11.07 -9.20 -5.63
N ARG A 202 -11.35 -9.24 -6.93
CA ARG A 202 -10.42 -9.64 -7.99
C ARG A 202 -10.42 -8.54 -9.04
N ILE A 203 -9.26 -7.97 -9.35
CA ILE A 203 -9.13 -6.89 -10.34
C ILE A 203 -8.85 -7.51 -11.71
N ASP A 204 -9.79 -7.41 -12.64
CA ASP A 204 -9.61 -7.93 -14.00
C ASP A 204 -8.61 -7.08 -14.82
N LEU A 205 -7.75 -7.74 -15.59
CA LEU A 205 -6.79 -7.09 -16.49
C LEU A 205 -7.45 -6.49 -17.73
N LEU A 206 -8.67 -6.94 -18.09
CA LEU A 206 -9.35 -6.50 -19.31
C LEU A 206 -9.94 -5.07 -19.23
N GLU A 207 -10.02 -4.49 -18.03
CA GLU A 207 -10.41 -3.10 -17.82
C GLU A 207 -9.18 -2.19 -17.60
N HIS A 208 -8.63 -1.70 -18.72
CA HIS A 208 -7.80 -0.49 -18.88
C HIS A 208 -6.27 -0.62 -18.97
N ASN A 209 -5.74 -0.05 -20.06
CA ASN A 209 -4.32 0.21 -20.28
C ASN A 209 -3.81 1.26 -19.25
N GLU A 210 -2.78 0.89 -18.50
CA GLU A 210 -1.85 1.74 -17.70
C GLU A 210 -2.22 2.15 -16.25
N LYS A 211 -3.28 1.62 -15.62
CA LYS A 211 -3.67 2.01 -14.23
C LYS A 211 -3.94 0.87 -13.23
N ILE A 212 -3.65 -0.37 -13.61
CA ILE A 212 -4.04 -1.56 -12.85
C ILE A 212 -3.16 -1.74 -11.60
N CYS A 213 -1.84 -1.52 -11.69
CA CYS A 213 -0.91 -1.78 -10.59
C CYS A 213 -1.19 -0.94 -9.33
N ASP A 214 -1.49 0.35 -9.50
CA ASP A 214 -1.79 1.24 -8.37
C ASP A 214 -3.09 0.84 -7.66
N ARG A 215 -4.09 0.45 -8.45
CA ARG A 215 -5.37 -0.07 -7.95
C ARG A 215 -5.17 -1.39 -7.21
N ILE A 216 -4.35 -2.29 -7.75
CA ILE A 216 -3.97 -3.55 -7.08
C ILE A 216 -3.35 -3.26 -5.71
N ILE A 217 -2.35 -2.39 -5.64
CA ILE A 217 -1.69 -2.02 -4.38
C ILE A 217 -2.69 -1.43 -3.39
N ALA A 218 -3.56 -0.52 -3.84
CA ALA A 218 -4.57 0.10 -3.00
C ALA A 218 -5.59 -0.92 -2.44
N GLU A 219 -6.06 -1.86 -3.27
CA GLU A 219 -7.02 -2.87 -2.85
C GLU A 219 -6.38 -3.94 -1.95
N ILE A 220 -5.11 -4.29 -2.15
CA ILE A 220 -4.38 -5.15 -1.21
C ILE A 220 -4.29 -4.47 0.15
N ARG A 221 -3.91 -3.19 0.23
CA ARG A 221 -3.81 -2.44 1.50
C ARG A 221 -5.11 -2.40 2.32
N LYS A 222 -6.26 -2.45 1.66
CA LYS A 222 -7.60 -2.47 2.29
C LYS A 222 -8.02 -3.86 2.76
N SER A 223 -7.31 -4.91 2.34
CA SER A 223 -7.74 -6.30 2.55
C SER A 223 -7.21 -6.87 3.87
N GLY A 224 -8.06 -7.63 4.56
CA GLY A 224 -7.69 -8.38 5.77
C GLY A 224 -7.09 -9.75 5.47
N LEU A 225 -7.27 -10.22 4.23
CA LEU A 225 -6.79 -11.49 3.71
C LEU A 225 -6.39 -11.33 2.24
N LEU A 226 -5.34 -12.03 1.82
CA LEU A 226 -5.04 -12.25 0.41
C LEU A 226 -5.07 -13.75 0.09
N VAL A 227 -5.77 -14.13 -0.98
CA VAL A 227 -5.72 -15.48 -1.56
C VAL A 227 -4.96 -15.38 -2.88
N ALA A 228 -3.82 -16.08 -2.98
CA ALA A 228 -2.96 -16.09 -4.16
C ALA A 228 -2.97 -17.47 -4.81
N ASP A 229 -3.42 -17.55 -6.06
CA ASP A 229 -3.39 -18.77 -6.86
C ASP A 229 -2.25 -18.75 -7.88
N PHE A 230 -1.30 -19.67 -7.71
CA PHE A 230 -0.05 -19.71 -8.45
C PHE A 230 -0.10 -20.54 -9.74
N THR A 231 -1.27 -21.05 -10.13
CA THR A 231 -1.41 -21.76 -11.41
C THR A 231 -1.09 -20.84 -12.59
N GLY A 232 -0.29 -21.34 -13.51
CA GLY A 232 0.27 -20.61 -14.64
C GLY A 232 1.47 -19.72 -14.30
N HIS A 233 1.98 -19.78 -13.06
CA HIS A 233 3.21 -19.12 -12.58
C HIS A 233 3.33 -17.65 -12.96
N ARG A 234 2.27 -16.87 -12.71
CA ARG A 234 2.19 -15.46 -13.09
C ARG A 234 3.01 -14.58 -12.15
N GLY A 235 4.03 -13.91 -12.67
CA GLY A 235 4.90 -12.98 -11.91
C GLY A 235 4.12 -11.94 -11.09
N GLY A 236 3.01 -11.43 -11.62
CA GLY A 236 2.12 -10.51 -10.88
C GLY A 236 1.57 -11.10 -9.58
N VAL A 237 1.17 -12.37 -9.58
CA VAL A 237 0.64 -13.05 -8.38
C VAL A 237 1.73 -13.19 -7.30
N TYR A 238 2.97 -13.49 -7.70
CA TYR A 238 4.10 -13.53 -6.75
C TYR A 238 4.37 -12.16 -6.14
N PHE A 239 4.34 -11.09 -6.95
CA PHE A 239 4.51 -9.72 -6.47
C PHE A 239 3.41 -9.33 -5.48
N GLU A 240 2.14 -9.58 -5.82
CA GLU A 240 0.98 -9.28 -4.98
C GLU A 240 1.02 -10.03 -3.63
N ALA A 241 1.37 -11.32 -3.66
CA ALA A 241 1.53 -12.14 -2.46
C ALA A 241 2.68 -11.64 -1.58
N GLY A 242 3.84 -11.34 -2.17
CA GLY A 242 4.99 -10.78 -1.46
C GLY A 242 4.69 -9.42 -0.83
N PHE A 243 3.96 -8.57 -1.55
CA PHE A 243 3.55 -7.26 -1.05
C PHE A 243 2.59 -7.38 0.14
N ALA A 244 1.58 -8.26 0.07
CA ALA A 244 0.68 -8.53 1.19
C ALA A 244 1.42 -9.07 2.43
N LEU A 245 2.38 -9.99 2.24
CA LEU A 245 3.25 -10.46 3.32
C LEU A 245 4.02 -9.31 3.98
N GLY A 246 4.60 -8.41 3.18
CA GLY A 246 5.33 -7.23 3.67
C GLY A 246 4.46 -6.28 4.50
N LEU A 247 3.16 -6.22 4.22
CA LEU A 247 2.17 -5.47 5.00
C LEU A 247 1.64 -6.20 6.23
N GLY A 248 2.06 -7.46 6.46
CA GLY A 248 1.54 -8.30 7.53
C GLY A 248 0.10 -8.77 7.30
N ILE A 249 -0.39 -8.71 6.06
CA ILE A 249 -1.67 -9.26 5.65
C ILE A 249 -1.48 -10.78 5.46
N PRO A 250 -2.29 -11.63 6.12
CA PRO A 250 -2.26 -13.07 5.91
C PRO A 250 -2.45 -13.45 4.44
N VAL A 251 -1.60 -14.35 3.94
CA VAL A 251 -1.69 -14.88 2.56
C VAL A 251 -2.02 -16.36 2.61
N ILE A 252 -3.08 -16.77 1.92
CA ILE A 252 -3.37 -18.17 1.62
C ILE A 252 -2.90 -18.47 0.21
N TRP A 253 -1.98 -19.43 0.12
CA TRP A 253 -1.35 -19.87 -1.12
C TRP A 253 -2.17 -21.02 -1.70
N THR A 254 -2.56 -20.95 -2.96
CA THR A 254 -3.31 -22.01 -3.66
C THR A 254 -2.63 -22.34 -4.98
N CYS A 255 -2.75 -23.58 -5.43
CA CYS A 255 -2.26 -23.99 -6.75
C CYS A 255 -3.01 -25.24 -7.20
N LYS A 256 -3.36 -25.30 -8.47
CA LYS A 256 -3.93 -26.49 -9.09
C LYS A 256 -2.94 -27.65 -9.06
N GLU A 257 -3.42 -28.85 -8.74
CA GLU A 257 -2.61 -30.06 -8.61
C GLU A 257 -1.71 -30.32 -9.81
N ASP A 258 -2.25 -30.17 -11.03
CA ASP A 258 -1.54 -30.41 -12.29
C ASP A 258 -0.34 -29.46 -12.53
N ASP A 259 -0.25 -28.36 -11.77
CA ASP A 259 0.77 -27.32 -11.96
C ASP A 259 1.69 -27.15 -10.73
N LYS A 260 1.49 -28.00 -9.71
CA LYS A 260 2.23 -27.95 -8.44
C LYS A 260 3.74 -28.14 -8.63
N ASP A 261 4.15 -29.05 -9.49
CA ASP A 261 5.57 -29.42 -9.64
C ASP A 261 6.38 -28.31 -10.33
N ASN A 262 5.69 -27.40 -11.00
CA ASN A 262 6.26 -26.23 -11.65
C ASN A 262 6.40 -25.02 -10.69
N LEU A 263 5.95 -25.13 -9.43
CA LEU A 263 6.01 -24.02 -8.47
C LEU A 263 7.46 -23.53 -8.28
N HIS A 264 7.61 -22.20 -8.22
CA HIS A 264 8.92 -21.58 -8.05
C HIS A 264 9.56 -22.01 -6.73
N PHE A 265 10.87 -22.25 -6.73
CA PHE A 265 11.60 -22.77 -5.57
C PHE A 265 11.34 -21.95 -4.29
N ASP A 266 11.33 -20.61 -4.41
CA ASP A 266 11.13 -19.70 -3.28
C ASP A 266 9.75 -19.79 -2.62
N THR A 267 8.73 -20.30 -3.32
CA THR A 267 7.38 -20.44 -2.76
C THR A 267 7.06 -21.86 -2.30
N ARG A 268 7.82 -22.88 -2.72
CA ARG A 268 7.57 -24.29 -2.34
C ARG A 268 7.57 -24.54 -0.83
N GLN A 269 8.23 -23.67 -0.05
CA GLN A 269 8.26 -23.75 1.40
C GLN A 269 6.92 -23.34 2.05
N TYR A 270 6.09 -22.56 1.36
CA TYR A 270 4.76 -22.20 1.84
C TYR A 270 3.78 -23.34 1.62
N ASN A 271 2.91 -23.57 2.61
CA ASN A 271 1.90 -24.61 2.55
C ASN A 271 0.77 -24.23 1.60
N HIS A 272 0.93 -24.58 0.32
CA HIS A 272 -0.07 -24.37 -0.72
C HIS A 272 -1.27 -25.29 -0.50
N VAL A 273 -2.47 -24.72 -0.60
CA VAL A 273 -3.70 -25.48 -0.79
C VAL A 273 -3.70 -26.02 -2.21
N ILE A 274 -3.32 -27.29 -2.35
CA ILE A 274 -3.34 -28.00 -3.63
C ILE A 274 -4.75 -28.48 -3.93
N TRP A 275 -5.29 -28.10 -5.08
CA TRP A 275 -6.69 -28.35 -5.45
C TRP A 275 -6.84 -29.02 -6.80
N LYS A 276 -7.84 -29.90 -6.94
CA LYS A 276 -8.09 -30.67 -8.18
C LYS A 276 -9.17 -30.06 -9.08
N ASN A 277 -10.21 -29.53 -8.45
CA ASN A 277 -11.34 -28.87 -9.12
C ASN A 277 -11.92 -27.77 -8.21
N ALA A 278 -12.87 -27.00 -8.73
CA ALA A 278 -13.41 -25.83 -8.04
C ALA A 278 -14.09 -26.16 -6.69
N LEU A 279 -14.78 -27.31 -6.59
CA LEU A 279 -15.44 -27.71 -5.33
C LEU A 279 -14.41 -28.11 -4.27
N ASP A 280 -13.37 -28.85 -4.67
CA ASP A 280 -12.24 -29.20 -3.80
C ASP A 280 -11.51 -27.94 -3.32
N LEU A 281 -11.26 -26.98 -4.22
CA LEU A 281 -10.70 -25.67 -3.88
C LEU A 281 -11.57 -24.94 -2.87
N LYS A 282 -12.89 -24.89 -3.08
CA LYS A 282 -13.84 -24.25 -2.16
C LYS A 282 -13.67 -24.81 -0.75
N GLN A 283 -13.79 -26.13 -0.60
CA GLN A 283 -13.77 -26.79 0.70
C GLN A 283 -12.43 -26.62 1.42
N LYS A 284 -11.32 -26.83 0.71
CA LYS A 284 -9.99 -26.70 1.29
C LYS A 284 -9.67 -25.26 1.69
N LEU A 285 -10.13 -24.29 0.91
CA LEU A 285 -9.95 -22.87 1.22
C LEU A 285 -10.74 -22.47 2.46
N ILE A 286 -12.00 -22.89 2.59
CA ILE A 286 -12.80 -22.68 3.81
C ILE A 286 -12.09 -23.28 5.01
N ASN A 287 -11.69 -24.56 4.93
CA ASN A 287 -11.00 -25.24 6.01
C ASN A 287 -9.72 -24.51 6.41
N ARG A 288 -8.95 -23.99 5.44
CA ARG A 288 -7.73 -23.21 5.72
C ARG A 288 -8.04 -21.90 6.44
N ILE A 289 -9.02 -21.14 5.97
CA ILE A 289 -9.41 -19.86 6.58
C ILE A 289 -9.84 -20.07 8.04
N LEU A 290 -10.67 -21.08 8.29
CA LEU A 290 -11.17 -21.39 9.63
C LEU A 290 -10.07 -21.93 10.55
N ALA A 291 -9.26 -22.89 10.07
CA ALA A 291 -8.17 -23.48 10.87
C ALA A 291 -7.08 -22.48 11.24
N SER A 292 -6.84 -21.47 10.39
CA SER A 292 -5.89 -20.39 10.67
C SER A 292 -6.50 -19.22 11.46
N ASN A 293 -7.76 -19.35 11.91
CA ASN A 293 -8.53 -18.30 12.59
C ASN A 293 -8.51 -16.96 11.84
N LEU A 294 -8.61 -17.05 10.52
CA LEU A 294 -8.59 -15.91 9.61
C LEU A 294 -9.99 -15.43 9.27
N ALA A 295 -11.07 -16.06 9.73
CA ALA A 295 -12.41 -15.53 9.50
C ALA A 295 -12.57 -14.17 10.22
N PRO A 296 -13.12 -13.13 9.55
CA PRO A 296 -13.34 -11.84 10.17
C PRO A 296 -14.33 -12.01 11.32
N LYS A 297 -14.04 -11.36 12.45
CA LYS A 297 -14.93 -11.39 13.62
C LYS A 297 -16.20 -10.58 13.30
N ASN A 298 -17.35 -11.07 13.78
CA ASN A 298 -18.63 -10.40 13.63
C ASN A 298 -18.69 -9.09 14.42
#